data_AF-A0A4R5BL15-F1
#
_entry.id   AF-A0A4R5BL15-F1
#
_cell.length_a   1.000
_cell.length_b   1.000
_cell.length_c   1.000
_cell.angle_alpha   90.00
_cell.angle_beta   90.00
_cell.angle_gamma   90.00
#
_symmetry.space_group_name_H-M   'P 1'
#
loop_
_entity.id
_entity.type
_entity.pdbx_description
1 polymer ?
#
loop_
_entity_poly.entity_id
_entity_poly.type
_entity_poly.pdbx_seq_one_letter_code
_entity_poly.pdbx_strand_id
1 'polypeptide(L)'
;MNGGRAHRPGIFRIGCGAAALVLASSACGALDTDFGGGEKDGAAGQGGGQGGGRGGGVVALPVSSAFHVEGRGMRLVRSGEREAVLQFELFNGTRDEVAPEDLGIDAREQLLGLVDPSHGTAYAPIGTGGADALVGSGDAIGPGGSGTVTAVFSAPPKETTEMLVAVSGLLPARVKVQPQGADGLKDDAVLHARRAERRVEPLVCKTGKAGPQATVGFRLSSDVLFAFGSATLLPDAQSALEGIAEQLKEVGGNLAVEGHTDAIGDEPSNQRLSQQRAAAVVAALRGRLDGAVAYRADGAGETRPIAPNARPGGGDNPDGRAQNRRVELQLTLAPSASASAAPAPNGGTGLADAGLRWRVDRVERLAGHVLAQVKVSNPTARALPLDFENHYSPEDAPTPGRVTASDQGTRLRYEPCRFLAPTYYDFIGNLGQNFTPKDAGSVPPGAEVILWSLLAAPPQQTGSMDVQVTGFPQPQPAEIATG
;
A
#
# COMPACT_ATOMS: atom_id res chain seq x y z
N MET A 1 -47.74 26.19 -45.42
CA MET A 1 -47.23 25.72 -46.73
C MET A 1 -46.91 24.24 -46.60
N ASN A 2 -47.40 23.46 -47.58
CA ASN A 2 -47.27 22.01 -47.83
C ASN A 2 -46.02 21.33 -47.23
N GLY A 3 -46.02 20.06 -46.81
CA GLY A 3 -46.94 18.95 -47.01
C GLY A 3 -46.13 17.64 -47.03
N GLY A 4 -46.75 16.48 -46.74
CA GLY A 4 -46.18 15.17 -47.12
C GLY A 4 -46.26 14.03 -46.10
N ARG A 5 -47.40 13.33 -46.06
CA ARG A 5 -47.55 11.94 -45.58
C ARG A 5 -47.14 10.96 -46.68
N ALA A 6 -46.62 9.78 -46.31
CA ALA A 6 -46.97 8.45 -46.85
C ALA A 6 -46.33 7.36 -45.95
N HIS A 7 -47.08 6.57 -45.17
CA HIS A 7 -47.87 5.34 -45.45
C HIS A 7 -47.09 4.01 -45.43
N ARG A 8 -47.56 3.11 -44.54
CA ARG A 8 -47.18 1.71 -44.24
C ARG A 8 -47.50 0.71 -45.38
N PRO A 9 -47.10 -0.58 -45.29
CA PRO A 9 -47.87 -1.66 -44.59
C PRO A 9 -46.94 -2.68 -43.87
N GLY A 10 -47.29 -3.61 -42.96
CA GLY A 10 -48.54 -4.23 -42.51
C GLY A 10 -48.55 -5.74 -42.82
N ILE A 11 -48.20 -6.63 -41.87
CA ILE A 11 -48.58 -8.08 -41.86
C ILE A 11 -48.78 -8.56 -40.40
N PHE A 12 -49.70 -9.51 -40.22
CA PHE A 12 -50.45 -9.92 -39.03
C PHE A 12 -50.32 -11.43 -38.74
N ARG A 13 -50.78 -11.87 -37.55
CA ARG A 13 -51.18 -13.23 -37.05
C ARG A 13 -50.20 -13.93 -36.08
N ILE A 14 -50.52 -14.33 -34.83
CA ILE A 14 -51.61 -15.08 -34.11
C ILE A 14 -51.04 -16.41 -33.56
N GLY A 15 -51.28 -16.66 -32.26
CA GLY A 15 -51.28 -17.97 -31.56
C GLY A 15 -51.18 -17.76 -30.03
N CYS A 16 -52.24 -17.75 -29.21
CA CYS A 16 -53.02 -18.87 -28.62
C CYS A 16 -52.14 -20.00 -28.05
N GLY A 17 -52.28 -20.51 -26.81
CA GLY A 17 -53.22 -20.27 -25.71
C GLY A 17 -53.10 -21.39 -24.63
N ALA A 18 -53.95 -21.28 -23.59
CA ALA A 18 -54.31 -22.27 -22.54
C ALA A 18 -53.30 -22.51 -21.38
N ALA A 19 -53.70 -22.79 -20.14
CA ALA A 19 -54.94 -22.65 -19.37
C ALA A 19 -54.61 -22.96 -17.88
N ALA A 20 -55.53 -22.56 -17.01
CA ALA A 20 -55.55 -22.64 -15.54
C ALA A 20 -55.12 -23.96 -14.87
N LEU A 21 -54.61 -23.86 -13.63
CA LEU A 21 -55.23 -24.58 -12.51
C LEU A 21 -54.98 -23.89 -11.15
N VAL A 22 -56.10 -23.67 -10.47
CA VAL A 22 -56.31 -23.21 -9.09
C VAL A 22 -55.85 -24.27 -8.10
N LEU A 23 -55.28 -23.88 -6.97
CA LEU A 23 -55.62 -24.44 -5.66
C LEU A 23 -55.29 -23.42 -4.56
N ALA A 24 -56.34 -22.90 -3.95
CA ALA A 24 -56.33 -22.18 -2.69
C ALA A 24 -56.61 -23.17 -1.54
N SER A 25 -55.96 -22.95 -0.40
CA SER A 25 -56.42 -23.38 0.92
C SER A 25 -55.70 -22.50 1.95
N SER A 26 -56.29 -21.41 2.45
CA SER A 26 -57.22 -21.29 3.59
C SER A 26 -56.59 -21.55 4.96
N ALA A 27 -56.34 -20.46 5.71
CA ALA A 27 -56.76 -20.22 7.11
C ALA A 27 -56.04 -18.94 7.60
N CYS A 28 -56.72 -17.80 7.75
CA CYS A 28 -57.62 -17.37 8.85
C CYS A 28 -56.84 -16.86 10.08
N GLY A 29 -57.05 -15.59 10.41
CA GLY A 29 -56.47 -14.91 11.58
C GLY A 29 -56.57 -13.39 11.47
N ALA A 30 -57.80 -12.88 11.55
CA ALA A 30 -58.16 -11.46 11.54
C ALA A 30 -57.70 -10.74 12.82
N LEU A 31 -57.39 -9.44 12.72
CA LEU A 31 -57.67 -8.47 13.76
C LEU A 31 -58.05 -7.12 13.14
N ASP A 32 -59.09 -6.54 13.73
CA ASP A 32 -59.92 -5.42 13.31
C ASP A 32 -59.22 -4.05 13.23
N THR A 33 -59.81 -3.21 12.37
CA THR A 33 -59.67 -1.75 12.30
C THR A 33 -60.61 -1.07 13.30
N ASP A 34 -60.17 -0.03 14.05
CA ASP A 34 -60.82 1.30 14.00
C ASP A 34 -60.19 2.43 14.87
N PHE A 35 -60.14 3.61 14.22
CA PHE A 35 -60.18 5.03 14.64
C PHE A 35 -59.41 5.64 15.84
N GLY A 36 -58.76 6.78 15.57
CA GLY A 36 -58.61 7.91 16.50
C GLY A 36 -57.29 8.69 16.36
N GLY A 37 -57.32 9.93 15.86
CA GLY A 37 -56.12 10.72 15.53
C GLY A 37 -55.50 11.55 16.66
N GLY A 38 -54.42 12.27 16.33
CA GLY A 38 -53.92 13.44 17.08
C GLY A 38 -52.45 13.41 17.46
N GLU A 39 -51.66 14.21 16.73
CA GLU A 39 -50.48 14.97 17.19
C GLU A 39 -49.15 14.25 17.53
N LYS A 40 -48.08 15.07 17.53
CA LYS A 40 -46.68 14.76 17.16
C LYS A 40 -45.78 14.25 18.31
N ASP A 41 -44.64 13.72 17.85
CA ASP A 41 -43.33 13.50 18.49
C ASP A 41 -43.08 12.17 19.25
N GLY A 42 -42.09 11.41 18.76
CA GLY A 42 -41.34 10.42 19.56
C GLY A 42 -41.30 8.96 19.05
N ALA A 43 -40.18 8.61 18.42
CA ALA A 43 -39.39 7.36 18.52
C ALA A 43 -39.99 5.93 18.37
N ALA A 44 -39.19 5.10 17.68
CA ALA A 44 -39.12 3.63 17.64
C ALA A 44 -40.24 2.90 16.85
N GLY A 45 -39.99 1.94 15.97
CA GLY A 45 -38.82 1.10 15.72
C GLY A 45 -39.28 -0.36 15.60
N GLN A 46 -38.91 -1.05 14.53
CA GLN A 46 -38.69 -2.51 14.40
C GLN A 46 -38.36 -2.79 12.92
N GLY A 47 -37.28 -3.48 12.54
CA GLY A 47 -36.47 -4.45 13.28
C GLY A 47 -36.47 -5.75 12.44
N GLY A 48 -35.35 -6.42 12.15
CA GLY A 48 -34.07 -6.32 12.82
C GLY A 48 -32.92 -7.01 12.10
N GLY A 49 -31.75 -6.67 12.63
CA GLY A 49 -30.42 -7.12 12.29
C GLY A 49 -29.42 -6.28 13.09
N GLN A 50 -29.63 -6.19 14.42
CA GLN A 50 -28.74 -5.49 15.34
C GLN A 50 -27.60 -6.41 15.78
N GLY A 51 -26.38 -5.90 15.66
CA GLY A 51 -25.19 -6.37 16.37
C GLY A 51 -24.19 -5.22 16.49
N GLY A 52 -24.23 -4.49 17.61
CA GLY A 52 -23.16 -3.66 18.20
C GLY A 52 -22.54 -2.54 17.34
N GLY A 53 -22.81 -1.28 17.69
CA GLY A 53 -22.19 -0.10 17.06
C GLY A 53 -20.66 -0.12 17.14
N ARG A 54 -20.00 -0.30 15.99
CA ARG A 54 -18.56 -0.07 15.79
C ARG A 54 -18.34 1.45 15.67
N GLY A 55 -17.56 2.04 16.60
CA GLY A 55 -17.23 3.47 16.60
C GLY A 55 -16.54 3.90 15.30
N GLY A 56 -16.70 5.16 14.88
CA GLY A 56 -16.35 5.71 13.55
C GLY A 56 -14.86 5.76 13.15
N GLY A 57 -14.03 4.81 13.60
CA GLY A 57 -12.65 4.61 13.12
C GLY A 57 -12.58 3.59 11.97
N VAL A 58 -11.37 3.40 11.42
CA VAL A 58 -11.13 2.51 10.27
C VAL A 58 -11.02 1.06 10.73
N VAL A 59 -11.54 0.12 9.93
CA VAL A 59 -11.39 -1.33 10.18
C VAL A 59 -10.41 -1.92 9.15
N ALA A 60 -9.30 -2.45 9.62
CA ALA A 60 -8.39 -3.29 8.84
C ALA A 60 -8.87 -4.75 8.89
N LEU A 61 -9.07 -5.32 7.71
CA LEU A 61 -9.60 -6.67 7.52
C LEU A 61 -8.46 -7.71 7.52
N PRO A 62 -8.75 -8.98 7.81
CA PRO A 62 -7.76 -10.05 7.74
C PRO A 62 -7.24 -10.25 6.31
N VAL A 63 -5.98 -10.67 6.20
CA VAL A 63 -5.39 -11.11 4.93
C VAL A 63 -5.80 -12.52 4.52
N SER A 64 -6.35 -13.34 5.42
CA SER A 64 -6.76 -14.71 5.10
C SER A 64 -8.15 -15.04 5.62
N SER A 65 -8.88 -15.86 4.85
CA SER A 65 -10.14 -16.44 5.32
C SER A 65 -9.96 -17.49 6.43
N ALA A 66 -8.75 -18.04 6.59
CA ALA A 66 -8.43 -19.02 7.64
C ALA A 66 -7.87 -18.37 8.91
N PHE A 67 -7.38 -17.13 8.82
CA PHE A 67 -6.82 -16.37 9.93
C PHE A 67 -7.61 -15.08 10.12
N HIS A 68 -8.66 -15.16 10.95
CA HIS A 68 -9.64 -14.09 11.11
C HIS A 68 -9.29 -13.14 12.26
N VAL A 69 -8.28 -12.29 12.05
CA VAL A 69 -7.93 -11.19 12.96
C VAL A 69 -8.35 -9.86 12.32
N GLU A 70 -8.91 -8.94 13.12
CA GLU A 70 -9.34 -7.62 12.65
C GLU A 70 -8.69 -6.51 13.48
N GLY A 71 -8.24 -5.43 12.82
CA GLY A 71 -7.89 -4.19 13.50
C GLY A 71 -9.06 -3.21 13.44
N ARG A 72 -9.74 -2.96 14.55
CA ARG A 72 -10.98 -2.17 14.61
C ARG A 72 -10.73 -0.78 15.18
N GLY A 73 -11.42 0.20 14.60
CA GLY A 73 -11.44 1.56 15.13
C GLY A 73 -10.09 2.25 15.07
N MET A 74 -9.27 1.98 14.03
CA MET A 74 -7.96 2.59 13.85
C MET A 74 -8.05 4.11 13.79
N ARG A 75 -7.22 4.76 14.61
CA ARG A 75 -7.10 6.21 14.73
C ARG A 75 -5.63 6.59 14.77
N LEU A 76 -5.26 7.56 13.94
CA LEU A 76 -3.93 8.15 13.92
C LEU A 76 -4.05 9.62 14.32
N VAL A 77 -3.47 10.00 15.46
CA VAL A 77 -3.65 11.33 16.06
C VAL A 77 -2.29 11.98 16.31
N ARG A 78 -2.10 13.24 15.92
CA ARG A 78 -0.89 13.99 16.27
C ARG A 78 -0.83 14.23 17.78
N SER A 79 0.28 13.86 18.41
CA SER A 79 0.55 14.14 19.81
C SER A 79 1.68 15.18 19.90
N GLY A 80 1.31 16.45 19.79
CA GLY A 80 2.27 17.55 19.70
C GLY A 80 2.95 17.67 18.33
N GLU A 81 4.08 18.38 18.30
CA GLU A 81 4.77 18.77 17.06
C GLU A 81 5.67 17.67 16.47
N ARG A 82 6.06 16.67 17.27
CA ARG A 82 7.08 15.68 16.88
C ARG A 82 6.55 14.25 16.77
N GLU A 83 5.32 14.00 17.21
CA GLU A 83 4.84 12.63 17.39
C GLU A 83 3.43 12.45 16.84
N ALA A 84 3.12 11.23 16.40
CA ALA A 84 1.79 10.77 16.07
C ALA A 84 1.54 9.43 16.76
N VAL A 85 0.29 9.18 17.14
CA VAL A 85 -0.13 8.00 17.89
C VAL A 85 -1.15 7.24 17.06
N LEU A 86 -0.86 5.99 16.75
CA LEU A 86 -1.82 5.03 16.24
C LEU A 86 -2.41 4.26 17.42
N GLN A 87 -3.74 4.23 17.54
CA GLN A 87 -4.42 3.36 18.49
C GLN A 87 -5.58 2.63 17.82
N PHE A 88 -5.72 1.34 18.11
CA PHE A 88 -6.80 0.50 17.61
C PHE A 88 -7.06 -0.70 18.52
N GLU A 89 -8.23 -1.33 18.32
CA GLU A 89 -8.58 -2.59 18.96
C GLU A 89 -8.21 -3.75 18.03
N LEU A 90 -7.37 -4.67 18.50
CA LEU A 90 -7.08 -5.92 17.80
C LEU A 90 -8.07 -6.99 18.27
N PHE A 91 -8.93 -7.48 17.38
CA PHE A 91 -9.92 -8.51 17.67
C PHE A 91 -9.46 -9.87 17.14
N ASN A 92 -9.45 -10.87 18.00
CA ASN A 92 -9.17 -12.26 17.64
C ASN A 92 -10.47 -13.00 17.30
N GLY A 93 -10.76 -13.17 16.02
CA GLY A 93 -11.87 -13.99 15.54
C GLY A 93 -11.49 -15.43 15.19
N THR A 94 -10.27 -15.86 15.53
CA THR A 94 -9.78 -17.23 15.31
C THR A 94 -10.27 -18.18 16.41
N ARG A 95 -9.91 -19.47 16.30
CA ARG A 95 -10.21 -20.48 17.32
C ARG A 95 -9.07 -20.67 18.32
N ASP A 96 -7.92 -20.10 18.02
CA ASP A 96 -6.71 -20.21 18.81
C ASP A 96 -6.44 -18.88 19.50
N GLU A 97 -5.59 -18.91 20.49
CA GLU A 97 -5.09 -17.69 21.11
C GLU A 97 -4.13 -16.97 20.15
N VAL A 98 -4.21 -15.65 20.10
CA VAL A 98 -3.35 -14.82 19.24
C VAL A 98 -2.61 -13.83 20.13
N ALA A 99 -1.29 -13.98 20.21
CA ALA A 99 -0.44 -13.02 20.88
C ALA A 99 -0.01 -11.90 19.90
N PRO A 100 0.29 -10.69 20.39
CA PRO A 100 0.83 -9.64 19.53
C PRO A 100 2.15 -10.04 18.83
N GLU A 101 2.95 -10.91 19.45
CA GLU A 101 4.15 -11.50 18.85
C GLU A 101 3.83 -12.39 17.64
N ASP A 102 2.69 -13.09 17.61
CA ASP A 102 2.28 -13.88 16.43
C ASP A 102 1.99 -12.99 15.20
N LEU A 103 1.75 -11.69 15.44
CA LEU A 103 1.55 -10.64 14.44
C LEU A 103 2.77 -9.73 14.28
N GLY A 104 3.87 -10.04 14.97
CA GLY A 104 5.08 -9.23 15.06
C GLY A 104 4.86 -7.80 15.53
N ILE A 105 3.83 -7.55 16.32
CA ILE A 105 3.54 -6.22 16.91
C ILE A 105 4.38 -6.04 18.21
N ASP A 106 5.39 -6.87 18.47
CA ASP A 106 6.26 -6.71 19.62
C ASP A 106 7.53 -5.90 19.33
N ALA A 107 8.30 -5.60 20.38
CA ALA A 107 9.48 -4.75 20.28
C ALA A 107 10.65 -5.35 19.47
N ARG A 108 10.66 -6.66 19.24
CA ARG A 108 11.68 -7.40 18.47
C ARG A 108 11.32 -7.43 17.00
N GLU A 109 10.08 -7.80 16.68
CA GLU A 109 9.66 -8.01 15.29
C GLU A 109 9.20 -6.70 14.62
N GLN A 110 8.53 -5.78 15.34
CA GLN A 110 8.15 -4.44 14.88
C GLN A 110 7.42 -4.38 13.51
N LEU A 111 6.63 -5.40 13.17
CA LEU A 111 5.85 -5.56 11.91
C LEU A 111 4.59 -4.68 11.84
N LEU A 112 4.64 -3.52 12.50
CA LEU A 112 3.63 -2.47 12.46
C LEU A 112 4.32 -1.20 11.95
N GLY A 113 3.83 -0.63 10.86
CA GLY A 113 4.40 0.57 10.25
C GLY A 113 3.35 1.51 9.67
N LEU A 114 3.76 2.76 9.47
CA LEU A 114 3.00 3.72 8.68
C LEU A 114 3.75 4.04 7.38
N VAL A 115 3.02 4.18 6.30
CA VAL A 115 3.54 4.69 5.04
C VAL A 115 2.79 5.98 4.69
N ASP A 116 3.53 7.00 4.28
CA ASP A 116 3.01 8.20 3.65
C ASP A 116 3.26 8.10 2.14
N PRO A 117 2.23 7.74 1.35
CA PRO A 117 2.39 7.54 -0.08
C PRO A 117 2.65 8.83 -0.86
N SER A 118 2.28 9.99 -0.31
CA SER A 118 2.49 11.30 -0.93
C SER A 118 3.95 11.72 -0.83
N HIS A 119 4.56 11.47 0.32
CA HIS A 119 5.96 11.83 0.60
C HIS A 119 6.93 10.67 0.38
N GLY A 120 6.45 9.47 0.01
CA GLY A 120 7.30 8.29 -0.14
C GLY A 120 8.13 8.01 1.11
N THR A 121 7.50 8.11 2.28
CA THR A 121 8.15 7.87 3.58
C THR A 121 7.51 6.74 4.34
N ALA A 122 8.33 6.08 5.12
CA ALA A 122 7.97 5.05 6.06
C ALA A 122 8.27 5.50 7.47
N TYR A 123 7.46 5.05 8.42
CA TYR A 123 7.60 5.39 9.83
C TYR A 123 7.55 4.12 10.64
N ALA A 124 8.62 3.89 11.39
CA ALA A 124 8.68 2.84 12.38
C ALA A 124 8.09 3.32 13.70
N PRO A 125 7.57 2.41 14.53
CA PRO A 125 7.23 2.72 15.90
C PRO A 125 8.48 3.19 16.67
N ILE A 126 8.34 4.26 17.45
CA ILE A 126 9.39 4.77 18.33
C ILE A 126 9.40 3.96 19.62
N GLY A 127 10.53 3.32 19.89
CA GLY A 127 10.74 2.56 21.12
C GLY A 127 10.76 3.41 22.40
N THR A 128 10.36 2.78 23.51
CA THR A 128 10.25 3.35 24.85
C THR A 128 11.35 2.83 25.79
N GLY A 129 12.58 2.64 25.31
CA GLY A 129 13.78 2.42 26.14
C GLY A 129 13.79 1.24 27.15
N GLY A 130 12.76 0.38 27.22
CA GLY A 130 12.72 -0.71 28.20
C GLY A 130 11.43 -1.53 28.37
N ALA A 131 10.32 -1.25 27.68
CA ALA A 131 9.13 -2.13 27.72
C ALA A 131 8.25 -1.93 26.48
N ASP A 132 8.00 -3.02 25.74
CA ASP A 132 6.95 -3.23 24.73
C ASP A 132 6.26 -1.98 24.19
N ALA A 133 6.93 -1.29 23.26
CA ALA A 133 6.52 0.01 22.73
C ALA A 133 5.28 -0.01 21.83
N LEU A 134 4.48 -1.08 21.87
CA LEU A 134 3.51 -1.38 20.80
C LEU A 134 2.15 -1.91 21.26
N VAL A 135 1.97 -2.37 22.50
CA VAL A 135 0.69 -2.99 22.91
C VAL A 135 0.34 -2.64 24.34
N GLY A 136 -0.85 -2.07 24.54
CA GLY A 136 -1.38 -1.75 25.86
C GLY A 136 -1.85 -2.98 26.66
N SER A 137 -1.72 -4.19 26.14
CA SER A 137 -2.05 -5.42 26.86
C SER A 137 -0.93 -6.44 26.98
N GLY A 138 0.01 -6.61 26.05
CA GLY A 138 1.10 -7.62 26.14
C GLY A 138 0.66 -9.10 26.24
N ASP A 139 -0.55 -9.33 26.73
CA ASP A 139 -1.22 -10.58 26.94
C ASP A 139 -1.78 -11.09 25.63
N ALA A 140 -1.73 -12.40 25.50
CA ALA A 140 -2.31 -13.09 24.38
C ALA A 140 -3.84 -13.01 24.44
N ILE A 141 -4.45 -12.85 23.27
CA ILE A 141 -5.87 -12.58 23.11
C ILE A 141 -6.58 -13.89 22.82
N GLY A 142 -7.41 -14.35 23.75
CA GLY A 142 -8.20 -15.57 23.56
C GLY A 142 -9.25 -15.44 22.42
N PRO A 143 -9.79 -16.57 21.93
CA PRO A 143 -10.83 -16.58 20.89
C PRO A 143 -12.03 -15.69 21.22
N GLY A 144 -12.41 -14.81 20.29
CA GLY A 144 -13.48 -13.82 20.46
C GLY A 144 -13.12 -12.62 21.35
N GLY A 145 -11.89 -12.57 21.87
CA GLY A 145 -11.38 -11.48 22.68
C GLY A 145 -10.84 -10.31 21.85
N SER A 146 -10.49 -9.22 22.57
CA SER A 146 -9.87 -8.04 21.99
C SER A 146 -8.78 -7.46 22.89
N GLY A 147 -7.72 -6.93 22.29
CA GLY A 147 -6.65 -6.17 22.95
C GLY A 147 -6.55 -4.75 22.39
N THR A 148 -5.96 -3.82 23.15
CA THR A 148 -5.68 -2.46 22.65
C THR A 148 -4.23 -2.38 22.20
N VAL A 149 -4.02 -1.94 20.96
CA VAL A 149 -2.71 -1.66 20.39
C VAL A 149 -2.50 -0.16 20.40
N THR A 150 -1.41 0.29 21.01
CA THR A 150 -1.01 1.71 21.06
C THR A 150 0.43 1.80 20.57
N ALA A 151 0.64 2.51 19.47
CA ALA A 151 1.94 2.68 18.86
C ALA A 151 2.22 4.15 18.59
N VAL A 152 3.45 4.57 18.88
CA VAL A 152 3.90 5.95 18.68
C VAL A 152 4.83 6.00 17.48
N PHE A 153 4.67 7.02 16.65
CA PHE A 153 5.50 7.30 15.49
C PHE A 153 6.06 8.72 15.54
N SER A 154 7.08 8.98 14.73
CA SER A 154 7.46 10.35 14.42
C SER A 154 6.30 11.05 13.70
N ALA A 155 6.03 12.31 14.01
CA ALA A 155 4.98 13.06 13.35
C ALA A 155 5.28 13.17 11.84
N PRO A 156 4.32 12.82 10.96
CA PRO A 156 4.48 13.07 9.53
C PRO A 156 4.44 14.59 9.26
N PRO A 157 4.88 15.06 8.08
CA PRO A 157 4.73 16.46 7.66
C PRO A 157 3.33 17.00 7.92
N LYS A 158 3.18 18.28 8.31
CA LYS A 158 1.86 18.86 8.67
C LYS A 158 0.83 18.76 7.54
N GLU A 159 1.30 18.71 6.31
CA GLU A 159 0.47 18.56 5.11
C GLU A 159 -0.01 17.13 4.85
N THR A 160 0.57 16.12 5.50
CA THR A 160 0.10 14.73 5.43
C THR A 160 -1.24 14.60 6.17
N THR A 161 -2.30 14.28 5.42
CA THR A 161 -3.67 14.15 5.93
C THR A 161 -4.13 12.72 6.10
N GLU A 162 -3.43 11.76 5.48
CA GLU A 162 -3.76 10.35 5.50
C GLU A 162 -2.48 9.52 5.37
N MET A 163 -2.46 8.35 6.00
CA MET A 163 -1.37 7.40 5.92
C MET A 163 -1.93 6.00 5.69
N LEU A 164 -1.11 5.14 5.11
CA LEU A 164 -1.38 3.71 5.02
C LEU A 164 -0.81 3.05 6.29
N VAL A 165 -1.68 2.47 7.11
CA VAL A 165 -1.30 1.62 8.24
C VAL A 165 -1.09 0.21 7.71
N ALA A 166 0.09 -0.34 7.96
CA ALA A 166 0.43 -1.70 7.60
C ALA A 166 0.76 -2.48 8.87
N VAL A 167 0.07 -3.61 9.08
CA VAL A 167 0.22 -4.49 10.24
C VAL A 167 0.27 -5.92 9.72
N SER A 168 1.16 -6.77 10.22
CA SER A 168 1.16 -8.18 9.82
C SER A 168 -0.17 -8.86 10.13
N GLY A 169 -0.58 -9.80 9.28
CA GLY A 169 -1.88 -10.48 9.36
C GLY A 169 -3.10 -9.63 8.95
N LEU A 170 -2.96 -8.33 8.75
CA LEU A 170 -4.04 -7.42 8.33
C LEU A 170 -3.76 -6.82 6.94
N LEU A 171 -4.84 -6.53 6.20
CA LEU A 171 -4.74 -5.75 4.97
C LEU A 171 -4.37 -4.30 5.30
N PRO A 172 -3.56 -3.63 4.45
CA PRO A 172 -3.25 -2.23 4.62
C PRO A 172 -4.51 -1.36 4.68
N ALA A 173 -4.55 -0.46 5.66
CA ALA A 173 -5.71 0.39 5.90
C ALA A 173 -5.33 1.87 5.80
N ARG A 174 -6.09 2.63 5.01
CA ARG A 174 -5.94 4.09 4.93
C ARG A 174 -6.54 4.74 6.17
N VAL A 175 -5.74 5.48 6.93
CA VAL A 175 -6.15 6.13 8.17
C VAL A 175 -5.81 7.61 8.11
N LYS A 176 -6.82 8.45 8.35
CA LYS A 176 -6.66 9.91 8.40
C LYS A 176 -5.82 10.32 9.60
N VAL A 177 -4.91 11.25 9.37
CA VAL A 177 -4.12 11.91 10.42
C VAL A 177 -4.97 12.98 11.07
N GLN A 178 -5.32 12.77 12.33
CA GLN A 178 -6.14 13.69 13.12
C GLN A 178 -5.26 14.73 13.85
N PRO A 179 -5.76 15.96 14.05
CA PRO A 179 -5.03 17.00 14.76
C PRO A 179 -4.87 16.67 16.25
N GLN A 180 -3.96 17.39 16.92
CA GLN A 180 -3.78 17.28 18.36
C GLN A 180 -5.05 17.63 19.12
N GLY A 181 -5.35 16.83 20.15
CA GLY A 181 -6.55 17.02 20.97
C GLY A 181 -7.83 16.48 20.35
N ALA A 182 -7.76 15.77 19.20
CA ALA A 182 -8.89 15.00 18.72
C ALA A 182 -9.30 13.95 19.76
N ASP A 183 -10.59 13.90 20.08
CA ASP A 183 -11.14 12.96 21.05
C ASP A 183 -10.91 11.50 20.60
N GLY A 184 -10.58 10.62 21.55
CA GLY A 184 -10.66 9.17 21.32
C GLY A 184 -9.35 8.39 21.34
N LEU A 185 -8.23 8.97 21.78
CA LEU A 185 -7.14 8.17 22.34
C LEU A 185 -7.52 7.76 23.78
N LYS A 186 -7.54 6.45 24.04
CA LYS A 186 -7.60 5.91 25.39
C LYS A 186 -6.24 6.09 26.05
N ASP A 187 -6.25 6.45 27.32
CA ASP A 187 -5.03 6.57 28.11
C ASP A 187 -4.29 5.23 28.20
N ASP A 188 -2.97 5.24 28.01
CA ASP A 188 -2.14 4.05 27.88
C ASP A 188 -0.70 4.40 28.32
N ALA A 189 -0.02 3.48 28.99
CA ALA A 189 1.35 3.68 29.49
C ALA A 189 2.33 4.05 28.37
N VAL A 190 2.13 3.55 27.14
CA VAL A 190 2.95 3.88 25.96
C VAL A 190 2.90 5.38 25.65
N LEU A 191 1.78 6.06 25.93
CA LEU A 191 1.65 7.50 25.67
C LEU A 191 2.56 8.34 26.55
N HIS A 192 2.85 7.88 27.77
CA HIS A 192 3.62 8.63 28.78
C HIS A 192 5.09 8.24 28.86
N ALA A 193 5.49 7.18 28.15
CA ALA A 193 6.84 6.67 28.17
C ALA A 193 7.83 7.66 27.53
N ARG A 194 9.07 7.70 28.06
CA ARG A 194 10.17 8.45 27.43
C ARG A 194 10.57 7.77 26.13
N ARG A 195 10.73 8.57 25.09
CA ARG A 195 10.87 8.06 23.72
C ARG A 195 12.28 8.27 23.18
N ALA A 196 12.69 7.32 22.36
CA ALA A 196 13.96 7.34 21.65
C ALA A 196 13.89 8.22 20.37
N GLU A 197 14.89 8.07 19.51
CA GLU A 197 15.14 8.87 18.31
C GLU A 197 14.05 8.72 17.22
N ARG A 198 14.06 9.70 16.29
CA ARG A 198 13.20 9.73 15.10
C ARG A 198 13.48 8.50 14.24
N ARG A 199 12.42 7.78 13.85
CA ARG A 199 12.49 6.60 12.96
C ARG A 199 11.65 6.83 11.71
N VAL A 200 12.25 7.51 10.74
CA VAL A 200 11.64 7.81 9.45
C VAL A 200 12.61 7.41 8.37
N GLU A 201 12.12 6.67 7.38
CA GLU A 201 12.94 6.16 6.29
C GLU A 201 12.32 6.48 4.94
N PRO A 202 13.13 6.70 3.90
CA PRO A 202 12.61 6.85 2.55
C PRO A 202 12.15 5.49 2.03
N LEU A 203 11.02 5.51 1.33
CA LEU A 203 10.53 4.37 0.58
C LEU A 203 11.27 4.32 -0.76
N VAL A 204 11.86 3.17 -1.09
CA VAL A 204 12.57 2.98 -2.37
C VAL A 204 11.83 2.01 -3.24
N CYS A 205 11.39 2.49 -4.39
CA CYS A 205 10.75 1.68 -5.41
C CYS A 205 11.70 1.51 -6.59
N LYS A 206 11.97 0.24 -6.95
CA LYS A 206 12.75 -0.11 -8.14
C LYS A 206 11.81 -0.24 -9.33
N THR A 207 12.18 0.39 -10.44
CA THR A 207 11.57 0.15 -11.75
C THR A 207 12.63 -0.36 -12.70
N GLY A 208 12.24 -1.10 -13.73
CA GLY A 208 13.20 -1.63 -14.68
C GLY A 208 12.62 -1.83 -16.06
N LYS A 209 13.44 -1.66 -17.09
CA LYS A 209 13.11 -2.01 -18.46
C LYS A 209 14.13 -3.03 -18.96
N ALA A 210 13.67 -4.16 -19.48
CA ALA A 210 14.55 -5.16 -20.07
C ALA A 210 14.85 -4.85 -21.55
N GLY A 211 15.97 -5.40 -22.06
CA GLY A 211 16.33 -5.35 -23.48
C GLY A 211 17.74 -4.77 -23.75
N PRO A 212 18.08 -4.48 -25.01
CA PRO A 212 19.42 -3.99 -25.40
C PRO A 212 19.85 -2.67 -24.75
N GLN A 213 18.87 -1.90 -24.25
CA GLN A 213 19.06 -0.69 -23.46
C GLN A 213 18.34 -0.86 -22.12
N ALA A 214 18.71 -1.91 -21.40
CA ALA A 214 18.10 -2.17 -20.10
C ALA A 214 18.31 -0.98 -19.16
N THR A 215 17.27 -0.62 -18.42
CA THR A 215 17.34 0.45 -17.43
C THR A 215 16.86 -0.03 -16.07
N VAL A 216 17.45 0.55 -15.02
CA VAL A 216 17.01 0.41 -13.63
C VAL A 216 16.76 1.80 -13.08
N GLY A 217 15.57 2.03 -12.54
CA GLY A 217 15.12 3.32 -12.04
C GLY A 217 14.81 3.27 -10.54
N PHE A 218 15.16 4.33 -9.81
CA PHE A 218 14.75 4.57 -8.44
C PHE A 218 14.13 5.96 -8.32
N ARG A 219 13.12 6.09 -7.45
CA ARG A 219 12.52 7.38 -7.11
C ARG A 219 12.61 7.58 -5.60
N LEU A 220 13.10 8.76 -5.21
CA LEU A 220 13.28 9.16 -3.82
C LEU A 220 12.60 10.49 -3.57
N SER A 221 11.96 10.63 -2.40
CA SER A 221 11.39 11.91 -1.96
C SER A 221 12.46 12.88 -1.50
N SER A 222 12.39 14.13 -1.96
CA SER A 222 13.31 15.18 -1.55
C SER A 222 13.15 15.54 -0.07
N ASP A 223 11.97 15.36 0.51
CA ASP A 223 11.68 15.75 1.90
C ASP A 223 12.36 14.82 2.92
N VAL A 224 12.81 13.65 2.47
CA VAL A 224 13.62 12.71 3.27
C VAL A 224 15.09 12.88 3.00
N LEU A 225 15.43 13.23 1.76
CA LEU A 225 16.82 13.40 1.37
C LEU A 225 17.39 14.72 1.89
N PHE A 226 16.61 15.79 1.96
CA PHE A 226 17.10 17.14 2.20
C PHE A 226 16.24 17.90 3.20
N ALA A 227 16.86 18.86 3.89
CA ALA A 227 16.11 19.89 4.61
C ALA A 227 15.34 20.81 3.64
N PHE A 228 14.28 21.45 4.15
CA PHE A 228 13.48 22.40 3.37
C PHE A 228 14.35 23.51 2.75
N GLY A 229 14.16 23.79 1.46
CA GLY A 229 14.92 24.78 0.71
C GLY A 229 16.42 24.52 0.58
N SER A 230 16.89 23.32 0.96
CA SER A 230 18.31 22.96 0.98
C SER A 230 18.62 21.80 0.02
N ALA A 231 19.90 21.71 -0.36
CA ALA A 231 20.51 20.56 -1.03
C ALA A 231 21.47 19.79 -0.12
N THR A 232 21.49 20.11 1.18
CA THR A 232 22.26 19.37 2.19
C THR A 232 21.53 18.08 2.52
N LEU A 233 22.22 16.94 2.32
CA LEU A 233 21.67 15.63 2.63
C LEU A 233 21.45 15.47 4.14
N LEU A 234 20.29 14.95 4.53
CA LEU A 234 19.98 14.57 5.90
C LEU A 234 20.73 13.26 6.28
N PRO A 235 20.92 12.97 7.57
CA PRO A 235 21.52 11.70 8.01
C PRO A 235 20.78 10.48 7.44
N ASP A 236 19.45 10.45 7.50
CA ASP A 236 18.62 9.35 7.01
C ASP A 236 18.76 9.12 5.49
N ALA A 237 19.16 10.16 4.75
CA ALA A 237 19.42 10.06 3.32
C ALA A 237 20.64 9.18 3.01
N GLN A 238 21.59 9.06 3.93
CA GLN A 238 22.82 8.31 3.71
C GLN A 238 22.55 6.81 3.61
N SER A 239 21.76 6.24 4.53
CA SER A 239 21.38 4.82 4.51
C SER A 239 20.63 4.48 3.23
N ALA A 240 19.81 5.41 2.73
CA ALA A 240 19.07 5.22 1.50
C ALA A 240 19.94 5.16 0.26
N LEU A 241 20.88 6.09 0.16
CA LEU A 241 21.83 6.13 -0.93
C LEU A 241 22.83 4.97 -0.85
N GLU A 242 23.11 4.45 0.34
CA GLU A 242 23.91 3.25 0.54
C GLU A 242 23.22 1.99 0.01
N GLY A 243 21.96 1.72 0.41
CA GLY A 243 21.21 0.56 -0.10
C GLY A 243 20.95 0.62 -1.60
N ILE A 244 20.82 1.81 -2.19
CA ILE A 244 20.78 1.98 -3.65
C ILE A 244 22.16 1.72 -4.26
N ALA A 245 23.24 2.23 -3.65
CA ALA A 245 24.59 2.00 -4.15
C ALA A 245 24.92 0.49 -4.16
N GLU A 246 24.56 -0.27 -3.14
CA GLU A 246 24.76 -1.72 -3.10
C GLU A 246 24.12 -2.44 -4.29
N GLN A 247 22.88 -2.11 -4.63
CA GLN A 247 22.21 -2.66 -5.82
C GLN A 247 22.88 -2.26 -7.15
N LEU A 248 23.61 -1.14 -7.16
CA LEU A 248 24.28 -0.60 -8.34
C LEU A 248 25.75 -1.02 -8.44
N LYS A 249 26.39 -1.45 -7.34
CA LYS A 249 27.83 -1.79 -7.29
C LYS A 249 28.22 -2.86 -8.31
N GLU A 250 27.36 -3.87 -8.48
CA GLU A 250 27.62 -5.00 -9.37
C GLU A 250 27.26 -4.71 -10.84
N VAL A 251 26.70 -3.52 -11.11
CA VAL A 251 26.08 -3.20 -12.39
C VAL A 251 26.71 -1.95 -13.00
N GLY A 252 27.54 -2.13 -14.03
CA GLY A 252 28.15 -1.02 -14.78
C GLY A 252 27.17 -0.32 -15.74
N GLY A 253 27.37 0.98 -15.98
CA GLY A 253 26.52 1.74 -16.90
C GLY A 253 26.60 3.26 -16.78
N ASN A 254 25.57 3.94 -17.26
CA ASN A 254 25.40 5.39 -17.15
C ASN A 254 24.27 5.71 -16.18
N LEU A 255 24.59 6.34 -15.05
CA LEU A 255 23.64 6.76 -14.03
C LEU A 255 23.27 8.23 -14.21
N ALA A 256 22.04 8.49 -14.65
CA ALA A 256 21.43 9.81 -14.66
C ALA A 256 20.70 10.06 -13.34
N VAL A 257 20.93 11.23 -12.73
CA VAL A 257 20.25 11.70 -11.53
C VAL A 257 19.55 13.01 -11.85
N GLU A 258 18.22 13.00 -11.77
CA GLU A 258 17.38 14.16 -12.07
C GLU A 258 16.72 14.69 -10.79
N GLY A 259 16.92 15.98 -10.50
CA GLY A 259 16.29 16.66 -9.37
C GLY A 259 15.06 17.45 -9.80
N HIS A 260 13.98 17.34 -9.05
CA HIS A 260 12.71 18.04 -9.30
C HIS A 260 12.24 18.83 -8.07
N THR A 261 11.48 19.90 -8.33
CA THR A 261 10.77 20.69 -7.30
C THR A 261 9.26 20.64 -7.54
N ASP A 262 8.50 21.10 -6.56
CA ASP A 262 7.13 21.53 -6.79
C ASP A 262 7.11 22.92 -7.45
N ALA A 263 5.91 23.47 -7.65
CA ALA A 263 5.70 24.79 -8.28
C ALA A 263 5.75 25.97 -7.29
N ILE A 264 6.30 25.79 -6.08
CA ILE A 264 6.47 26.89 -5.13
C ILE A 264 7.83 27.55 -5.37
N GLY A 265 7.83 28.88 -5.55
CA GLY A 265 9.04 29.66 -5.83
C GLY A 265 9.09 30.14 -7.29
N ASP A 266 10.21 30.76 -7.67
CA ASP A 266 10.46 31.15 -9.06
C ASP A 266 11.22 30.06 -9.83
N GLU A 267 10.95 29.94 -11.12
CA GLU A 267 11.56 28.94 -12.01
C GLU A 267 13.10 28.92 -11.94
N PRO A 268 13.83 30.06 -12.00
CA PRO A 268 15.28 30.07 -11.83
C PRO A 268 15.76 29.49 -10.49
N SER A 269 15.08 29.81 -9.39
CA SER A 269 15.40 29.26 -8.06
C SER A 269 15.15 27.76 -8.00
N ASN A 270 14.02 27.30 -8.54
CA ASN A 270 13.65 25.89 -8.61
C ASN A 270 14.64 25.09 -9.46
N GLN A 271 15.04 25.62 -10.61
CA GLN A 271 16.07 25.03 -11.46
C GLN A 271 17.42 24.90 -10.75
N ARG A 272 17.86 25.95 -10.03
CA ARG A 272 19.11 25.92 -9.25
C ARG A 272 19.05 24.90 -8.12
N LEU A 273 17.98 24.91 -7.33
CA LEU A 273 17.82 24.01 -6.18
C LEU A 273 17.81 22.54 -6.64
N SER A 274 17.07 22.25 -7.70
CA SER A 274 16.94 20.88 -8.20
C SER A 274 18.26 20.36 -8.80
N GLN A 275 19.03 21.23 -9.49
CA GLN A 275 20.38 20.91 -9.97
C GLN A 275 21.36 20.64 -8.81
N GLN A 276 21.30 21.46 -7.74
CA GLN A 276 22.14 21.27 -6.55
C GLN A 276 21.83 19.95 -5.84
N ARG A 277 20.54 19.60 -5.72
CA ARG A 277 20.09 18.32 -5.13
C ARG A 277 20.57 17.12 -5.94
N ALA A 278 20.45 17.17 -7.27
CA ALA A 278 20.97 16.12 -8.14
C ALA A 278 22.49 15.96 -8.00
N ALA A 279 23.23 17.08 -7.95
CA ALA A 279 24.69 17.07 -7.74
C ALA A 279 25.08 16.50 -6.37
N ALA A 280 24.33 16.82 -5.30
CA ALA A 280 24.58 16.29 -3.97
C ALA A 280 24.39 14.77 -3.90
N VAL A 281 23.34 14.24 -4.54
CA VAL A 281 23.12 12.78 -4.64
C VAL A 281 24.23 12.10 -5.43
N VAL A 282 24.65 12.67 -6.57
CA VAL A 282 25.79 12.14 -7.33
C VAL A 282 27.07 12.16 -6.49
N ALA A 283 27.35 13.23 -5.74
CA ALA A 283 28.53 13.30 -4.89
C ALA A 283 28.51 12.21 -3.81
N ALA A 284 27.35 11.95 -3.20
CA ALA A 284 27.18 10.90 -2.20
C ALA A 284 27.33 9.49 -2.78
N LEU A 285 26.87 9.24 -4.01
CA LEU A 285 26.99 7.93 -4.67
C LEU A 285 28.39 7.68 -5.24
N ARG A 286 29.10 8.71 -5.70
CA ARG A 286 30.46 8.60 -6.24
C ARG A 286 31.43 7.92 -5.27
N GLY A 287 31.35 8.25 -3.99
CA GLY A 287 32.19 7.65 -2.95
C GLY A 287 31.83 6.20 -2.59
N ARG A 288 30.72 5.66 -3.12
CA ARG A 288 30.19 4.33 -2.77
C ARG A 288 30.26 3.33 -3.91
N LEU A 289 30.27 3.81 -5.15
CA LEU A 289 30.26 3.00 -6.37
C LEU A 289 31.64 2.92 -7.04
N ASP A 290 32.66 3.60 -6.52
CA ASP A 290 34.07 3.49 -6.93
C ASP A 290 34.32 3.55 -8.45
N GLY A 291 33.51 4.32 -9.17
CA GLY A 291 33.63 4.49 -10.63
C GLY A 291 32.97 3.39 -11.48
N ALA A 292 32.18 2.49 -10.90
CA ALA A 292 31.42 1.47 -11.63
C ALA A 292 30.48 2.05 -12.70
N VAL A 293 30.03 3.29 -12.51
CA VAL A 293 29.11 3.99 -13.42
C VAL A 293 29.62 5.37 -13.81
N ALA A 294 29.26 5.82 -15.01
CA ALA A 294 29.40 7.22 -15.40
C ALA A 294 28.20 8.03 -14.89
N TYR A 295 28.44 9.23 -14.35
CA TYR A 295 27.40 10.04 -13.71
C TYR A 295 26.97 11.22 -14.57
N ARG A 296 25.67 11.49 -14.56
CA ARG A 296 25.07 12.72 -15.04
C ARG A 296 24.10 13.27 -14.00
N ALA A 297 24.20 14.56 -13.69
CA ALA A 297 23.29 15.24 -12.77
C ALA A 297 22.59 16.39 -13.50
N ASP A 298 21.26 16.34 -13.60
CA ASP A 298 20.45 17.38 -14.22
C ASP A 298 19.38 17.87 -13.25
N GLY A 299 19.18 19.19 -13.19
CA GLY A 299 18.00 19.78 -12.57
C GLY A 299 16.89 19.97 -13.61
N ALA A 300 15.66 19.59 -13.27
CA ALA A 300 14.49 19.90 -14.09
C ALA A 300 13.56 20.98 -13.50
N GLY A 301 13.89 21.52 -12.32
CA GLY A 301 13.01 22.42 -11.57
C GLY A 301 11.60 21.85 -11.44
N GLU A 302 10.61 22.69 -11.72
CA GLU A 302 9.17 22.35 -11.67
C GLU A 302 8.60 21.89 -13.02
N THR A 303 9.42 21.80 -14.06
CA THR A 303 8.96 21.67 -15.47
C THR A 303 8.40 20.31 -15.84
N ARG A 304 8.63 19.28 -15.01
CA ARG A 304 8.20 17.89 -15.23
C ARG A 304 7.45 17.33 -14.02
N PRO A 305 6.25 17.86 -13.71
CA PRO A 305 5.44 17.39 -12.59
C PRO A 305 4.88 15.99 -12.90
N ILE A 306 4.84 15.13 -11.89
CA ILE A 306 4.20 13.80 -11.95
C ILE A 306 2.83 13.77 -11.27
N ALA A 307 2.50 14.84 -10.54
CA ALA A 307 1.19 15.08 -9.97
C ALA A 307 0.81 16.57 -10.09
N PRO A 308 -0.49 16.91 -10.13
CA PRO A 308 -0.93 18.30 -10.18
C PRO A 308 -0.47 19.08 -8.94
N ASN A 309 0.19 20.24 -9.10
CA ASN A 309 0.53 21.12 -7.97
C ASN A 309 -0.69 21.85 -7.36
N ALA A 310 -1.82 21.85 -8.07
CA ALA A 310 -3.08 22.47 -7.66
C ALA A 310 -4.27 21.52 -7.88
N ARG A 311 -5.34 21.69 -7.09
CA ARG A 311 -6.56 20.89 -7.17
C ARG A 311 -7.44 21.29 -8.36
N PRO A 312 -8.34 20.41 -8.86
CA PRO A 312 -9.37 20.79 -9.80
C PRO A 312 -10.26 21.91 -9.21
N GLY A 313 -10.32 23.07 -9.87
CA GLY A 313 -11.02 24.26 -9.36
C GLY A 313 -10.11 25.35 -8.80
N GLY A 314 -8.80 25.13 -8.79
CA GLY A 314 -7.83 26.06 -8.20
C GLY A 314 -7.68 25.86 -6.70
N GLY A 315 -6.53 26.27 -6.18
CA GLY A 315 -6.16 26.03 -4.79
C GLY A 315 -5.08 24.96 -4.64
N ASP A 316 -4.45 25.01 -3.48
CA ASP A 316 -3.24 24.28 -3.16
C ASP A 316 -3.44 22.74 -3.16
N ASN A 317 -2.51 21.98 -3.76
CA ASN A 317 -2.49 20.51 -3.69
C ASN A 317 -1.22 19.98 -3.02
N PRO A 318 -1.18 19.88 -1.68
CA PRO A 318 0.02 19.42 -0.97
C PRO A 318 0.49 18.03 -1.36
N ASP A 319 -0.42 17.06 -1.52
CA ASP A 319 -0.06 15.70 -1.92
C ASP A 319 0.60 15.65 -3.30
N GLY A 320 0.12 16.48 -4.23
CA GLY A 320 0.73 16.57 -5.57
C GLY A 320 2.10 17.27 -5.54
N ARG A 321 2.25 18.30 -4.71
CA ARG A 321 3.55 18.95 -4.51
C ARG A 321 4.57 18.04 -3.87
N ALA A 322 4.20 17.29 -2.83
CA ALA A 322 5.07 16.32 -2.17
C ALA A 322 5.63 15.30 -3.18
N GLN A 323 4.78 14.77 -4.06
CA GLN A 323 5.22 13.88 -5.14
C GLN A 323 6.18 14.56 -6.15
N ASN A 324 6.00 15.85 -6.43
CA ASN A 324 6.86 16.58 -7.36
C ASN A 324 8.23 16.90 -6.77
N ARG A 325 8.34 17.06 -5.45
CA ARG A 325 9.61 17.20 -4.72
C ARG A 325 10.35 15.87 -4.63
N ARG A 326 11.04 15.47 -5.70
CA ARG A 326 11.69 14.15 -5.81
C ARG A 326 13.05 14.20 -6.49
N VAL A 327 13.82 13.13 -6.30
CA VAL A 327 15.00 12.81 -7.10
C VAL A 327 14.76 11.47 -7.80
N GLU A 328 15.00 11.44 -9.11
CA GLU A 328 14.93 10.22 -9.92
C GLU A 328 16.33 9.78 -10.33
N LEU A 329 16.63 8.50 -10.14
CA LEU A 329 17.88 7.89 -10.53
C LEU A 329 17.58 6.88 -11.62
N GLN A 330 18.25 6.97 -12.76
CA GLN A 330 18.09 6.03 -13.87
C GLN A 330 19.45 5.53 -14.33
N LEU A 331 19.74 4.26 -14.06
CA LEU A 331 20.89 3.55 -14.60
C LEU A 331 20.51 2.97 -15.96
N THR A 332 21.26 3.32 -17.00
CA THR A 332 21.26 2.60 -18.28
C THR A 332 22.42 1.62 -18.30
N LEU A 333 22.13 0.33 -18.44
CA LEU A 333 23.13 -0.73 -18.34
C LEU A 333 24.07 -0.73 -19.55
N ALA A 334 25.34 -1.07 -19.33
CA ALA A 334 26.26 -1.34 -20.43
C ALA A 334 25.80 -2.55 -21.27
N PRO A 335 26.02 -2.57 -22.60
CA PRO A 335 25.54 -3.64 -23.48
C PRO A 335 25.98 -5.07 -23.08
N SER A 336 27.19 -5.23 -22.53
CA SER A 336 27.69 -6.53 -22.03
C SER A 336 27.05 -6.96 -20.71
N ALA A 337 26.62 -6.02 -19.86
CA ALA A 337 25.85 -6.30 -18.65
C ALA A 337 24.39 -6.66 -18.97
N SER A 338 23.86 -6.15 -20.08
CA SER A 338 22.47 -6.41 -20.52
C SER A 338 22.20 -7.87 -20.92
N ALA A 339 23.23 -8.63 -21.30
CA ALA A 339 23.11 -10.05 -21.67
C ALA A 339 22.92 -10.97 -20.44
N SER A 340 23.32 -10.52 -19.24
CA SER A 340 23.10 -11.22 -17.97
C SER A 340 21.92 -10.65 -17.16
N ALA A 341 21.47 -9.44 -17.51
CA ALA A 341 20.38 -8.72 -16.85
C ALA A 341 19.06 -8.78 -17.63
N ALA A 342 18.79 -9.88 -18.32
CA ALA A 342 17.41 -10.22 -18.64
C ALA A 342 16.75 -10.62 -17.31
N PRO A 343 15.72 -9.92 -16.79
CA PRO A 343 14.90 -10.52 -15.76
C PRO A 343 14.33 -11.78 -16.39
N ALA A 344 14.70 -12.94 -15.86
CA ALA A 344 14.19 -14.22 -16.34
C ALA A 344 12.65 -14.12 -16.36
N PRO A 345 12.00 -14.33 -17.51
CA PRO A 345 10.57 -14.58 -17.48
C PRO A 345 10.39 -15.89 -16.71
N ASN A 346 9.39 -15.88 -15.83
CA ASN A 346 8.91 -17.03 -15.06
C ASN A 346 9.73 -17.30 -13.79
N GLY A 347 9.45 -16.53 -12.75
CA GLY A 347 9.43 -17.14 -11.43
C GLY A 347 8.55 -18.39 -11.53
N GLY A 348 9.14 -19.57 -11.32
CA GLY A 348 8.65 -20.84 -11.85
C GLY A 348 7.17 -21.11 -11.59
N THR A 349 6.59 -22.07 -12.29
CA THR A 349 5.18 -22.47 -12.11
C THR A 349 4.89 -23.16 -10.77
N GLY A 350 5.81 -23.14 -9.80
CA GLY A 350 5.74 -23.91 -8.56
C GLY A 350 4.43 -23.75 -7.79
N LEU A 351 3.89 -22.53 -7.66
CA LEU A 351 2.60 -22.32 -6.98
C LEU A 351 1.42 -22.81 -7.82
N ALA A 352 1.43 -22.54 -9.12
CA ALA A 352 0.40 -23.00 -10.05
C ALA A 352 0.35 -24.54 -10.13
N ASP A 353 1.52 -25.18 -10.24
CA ASP A 353 1.74 -26.62 -10.32
C ASP A 353 1.39 -27.32 -9.01
N ALA A 354 1.63 -26.67 -7.87
CA ALA A 354 1.17 -27.15 -6.56
C ALA A 354 -0.36 -27.20 -6.46
N GLY A 355 -1.08 -26.47 -7.32
CA GLY A 355 -2.53 -26.45 -7.39
C GLY A 355 -3.18 -25.17 -6.89
N LEU A 356 -2.40 -24.16 -6.49
CA LEU A 356 -2.93 -22.86 -6.11
C LEU A 356 -3.51 -22.13 -7.32
N ARG A 357 -4.45 -21.23 -7.08
CA ARG A 357 -5.03 -20.34 -8.08
C ARG A 357 -4.90 -18.90 -7.61
N TRP A 358 -4.84 -17.97 -8.54
CA TRP A 358 -4.76 -16.57 -8.17
C TRP A 358 -5.54 -15.65 -9.10
N ARG A 359 -5.90 -14.48 -8.58
CA ARG A 359 -6.50 -13.40 -9.34
C ARG A 359 -6.14 -12.03 -8.76
N VAL A 360 -6.16 -10.99 -9.59
CA VAL A 360 -6.16 -9.62 -9.07
C VAL A 360 -7.45 -9.38 -8.29
N ASP A 361 -7.33 -8.77 -7.11
CA ASP A 361 -8.47 -8.32 -6.33
C ASP A 361 -8.69 -6.81 -6.50
N ARG A 362 -7.62 -6.02 -6.37
CA ARG A 362 -7.67 -4.57 -6.52
C ARG A 362 -6.31 -4.00 -6.91
N VAL A 363 -6.31 -2.95 -7.71
CA VAL A 363 -5.16 -2.07 -7.92
C VAL A 363 -5.63 -0.63 -7.70
N GLU A 364 -5.04 0.06 -6.73
CA GLU A 364 -5.48 1.40 -6.31
C GLU A 364 -4.30 2.36 -6.28
N ARG A 365 -4.47 3.54 -6.89
CA ARG A 365 -3.45 4.60 -6.83
C ARG A 365 -3.50 5.32 -5.48
N LEU A 366 -2.37 5.34 -4.80
CA LEU A 366 -2.13 6.04 -3.54
C LEU A 366 -1.06 7.10 -3.77
N ALA A 367 -1.47 8.28 -4.26
CA ALA A 367 -0.56 9.37 -4.61
C ALA A 367 0.56 8.91 -5.57
N GLY A 368 1.82 8.93 -5.12
CA GLY A 368 3.00 8.53 -5.91
C GLY A 368 3.20 7.02 -6.04
N HIS A 369 2.29 6.23 -5.46
CA HIS A 369 2.36 4.77 -5.37
C HIS A 369 1.08 4.10 -5.87
N VAL A 370 1.15 2.79 -6.06
CA VAL A 370 0.00 1.93 -6.34
C VAL A 370 0.01 0.77 -5.36
N LEU A 371 -1.11 0.54 -4.68
CA LEU A 371 -1.34 -0.65 -3.88
C LEU A 371 -2.00 -1.71 -4.76
N ALA A 372 -1.26 -2.77 -5.06
CA ALA A 372 -1.77 -3.95 -5.74
C ALA A 372 -2.15 -5.00 -4.70
N GLN A 373 -3.35 -5.57 -4.81
CA GLN A 373 -3.85 -6.68 -4.00
C GLN A 373 -4.29 -7.82 -4.91
N VAL A 374 -3.85 -9.03 -4.58
CA VAL A 374 -4.15 -10.26 -5.31
C VAL A 374 -4.66 -11.31 -4.34
N LYS A 375 -5.59 -12.14 -4.79
CA LYS A 375 -6.10 -13.27 -4.03
C LYS A 375 -5.46 -14.54 -4.53
N VAL A 376 -4.96 -15.35 -3.60
CA VAL A 376 -4.45 -16.69 -3.82
C VAL A 376 -5.35 -17.68 -3.09
N SER A 377 -5.96 -18.60 -3.82
CA SER A 377 -6.88 -19.60 -3.27
C SER A 377 -6.33 -21.02 -3.41
N ASN A 378 -6.65 -21.84 -2.42
CA ASN A 378 -6.35 -23.27 -2.45
C ASN A 378 -7.63 -24.08 -2.67
N PRO A 379 -7.93 -24.48 -3.92
CA PRO A 379 -9.12 -25.29 -4.21
C PRO A 379 -8.94 -26.79 -3.87
N THR A 380 -7.78 -27.19 -3.34
CA THR A 380 -7.48 -28.59 -3.07
C THR A 380 -7.91 -29.02 -1.67
N ALA A 381 -7.88 -30.33 -1.41
CA ALA A 381 -8.23 -30.90 -0.11
C ALA A 381 -7.05 -30.94 0.89
N ARG A 382 -5.87 -30.43 0.53
CA ARG A 382 -4.68 -30.42 1.39
C ARG A 382 -4.12 -29.00 1.51
N ALA A 383 -3.46 -28.69 2.62
CA ALA A 383 -2.71 -27.43 2.73
C ALA A 383 -1.63 -27.40 1.64
N LEU A 384 -1.50 -26.25 0.98
CA LEU A 384 -0.48 -26.04 -0.05
C LEU A 384 0.48 -24.95 0.42
N PRO A 385 1.80 -25.18 0.37
CA PRO A 385 2.75 -24.15 0.76
C PRO A 385 2.63 -22.95 -0.19
N LEU A 386 2.67 -21.75 0.36
CA LEU A 386 2.96 -20.55 -0.42
C LEU A 386 4.46 -20.40 -0.67
N ASP A 387 5.28 -21.13 0.10
CA ASP A 387 6.73 -21.23 -0.03
C ASP A 387 7.40 -19.87 -0.21
N PHE A 388 7.04 -18.93 0.65
CA PHE A 388 7.89 -17.78 0.89
C PHE A 388 9.14 -18.32 1.60
N GLU A 389 10.14 -18.80 0.86
CA GLU A 389 11.45 -19.04 1.46
C GLU A 389 12.00 -17.68 1.93
N ASN A 390 11.72 -17.39 3.19
CA ASN A 390 12.06 -16.19 3.96
C ASN A 390 13.47 -16.28 4.54
N HIS A 391 14.39 -16.92 3.82
CA HIS A 391 15.79 -16.85 4.19
C HIS A 391 16.43 -15.78 3.33
N TYR A 392 17.45 -15.13 3.91
CA TYR A 392 18.39 -14.17 3.34
C TYR A 392 19.00 -14.65 2.00
N SER A 393 18.16 -14.88 1.00
CA SER A 393 18.54 -15.19 -0.35
C SER A 393 18.80 -13.86 -1.02
N PRO A 394 19.90 -13.72 -1.78
CA PRO A 394 20.25 -12.48 -2.44
C PRO A 394 19.06 -11.93 -3.22
N GLU A 395 18.90 -10.60 -3.18
CA GLU A 395 17.70 -9.80 -3.52
C GLU A 395 17.06 -10.07 -4.91
N ASP A 396 17.71 -10.89 -5.73
CA ASP A 396 17.36 -11.22 -7.11
C ASP A 396 16.83 -12.66 -7.31
N ALA A 397 16.77 -13.50 -6.27
CA ALA A 397 16.12 -14.81 -6.39
C ALA A 397 14.59 -14.64 -6.55
N PRO A 398 13.93 -15.34 -7.50
CA PRO A 398 12.48 -15.27 -7.66
C PRO A 398 11.77 -15.96 -6.49
N THR A 399 11.53 -15.22 -5.40
CA THR A 399 10.74 -15.72 -4.25
C THR A 399 9.27 -15.86 -4.65
N PRO A 400 8.66 -17.06 -4.47
CA PRO A 400 7.23 -17.28 -4.66
C PRO A 400 6.37 -16.24 -3.93
N GLY A 401 5.24 -15.88 -4.52
CA GLY A 401 4.27 -14.94 -3.93
C GLY A 401 4.59 -13.45 -4.08
N ARG A 402 5.76 -13.08 -4.62
CA ARG A 402 6.10 -11.66 -4.88
C ARG A 402 5.16 -11.04 -5.93
N VAL A 403 4.44 -9.98 -5.55
CA VAL A 403 3.55 -9.23 -6.44
C VAL A 403 4.32 -8.09 -7.10
N THR A 404 4.42 -8.12 -8.43
CA THR A 404 5.04 -7.10 -9.29
C THR A 404 4.01 -6.60 -10.30
N ALA A 405 4.30 -5.50 -11.00
CA ALA A 405 3.48 -5.07 -12.12
C ALA A 405 4.33 -4.66 -13.32
N SER A 406 3.69 -4.54 -14.48
CA SER A 406 4.31 -4.00 -15.68
C SER A 406 3.34 -3.15 -16.49
N ASP A 407 3.89 -2.17 -17.19
CA ASP A 407 3.17 -1.37 -18.18
C ASP A 407 3.54 -1.86 -19.57
N GLN A 408 2.55 -2.39 -20.30
CA GLN A 408 2.72 -2.93 -21.65
C GLN A 408 3.18 -1.87 -22.66
N GLY A 409 2.76 -0.61 -22.50
CA GLY A 409 3.10 0.47 -23.42
C GLY A 409 4.56 0.88 -23.30
N THR A 410 5.04 1.07 -22.07
CA THR A 410 6.43 1.51 -21.81
C THR A 410 7.42 0.35 -21.68
N ARG A 411 6.92 -0.86 -21.45
CA ARG A 411 7.65 -2.06 -21.02
C ARG A 411 8.41 -1.87 -19.70
N LEU A 412 7.95 -0.93 -18.87
CA LEU A 412 8.47 -0.75 -17.52
C LEU A 412 7.88 -1.81 -16.59
N ARG A 413 8.75 -2.47 -15.84
CA ARG A 413 8.42 -3.32 -14.71
C ARG A 413 8.54 -2.52 -13.42
N TYR A 414 7.59 -2.72 -12.52
CA TYR A 414 7.50 -2.11 -11.21
C TYR A 414 7.72 -3.19 -10.17
N GLU A 415 8.79 -3.04 -9.40
CA GLU A 415 9.09 -3.91 -8.27
C GLU A 415 8.43 -3.36 -6.99
N PRO A 416 8.16 -4.22 -5.99
CA PRO A 416 7.83 -3.79 -4.66
C PRO A 416 8.77 -2.70 -4.18
N CYS A 417 8.18 -1.66 -3.62
CA CYS A 417 8.95 -0.71 -2.85
C CYS A 417 9.51 -1.41 -1.59
N ARG A 418 10.49 -0.80 -0.94
CA ARG A 418 11.10 -1.34 0.28
C ARG A 418 11.64 -0.25 1.19
N PHE A 419 11.83 -0.62 2.45
CA PHE A 419 12.67 0.11 3.39
C PHE A 419 14.15 -0.21 3.14
N LEU A 420 15.06 0.62 3.66
CA LEU A 420 16.49 0.54 3.33
C LEU A 420 17.34 0.15 4.50
N ALA A 421 16.96 0.49 5.73
CA ALA A 421 17.58 -0.13 6.88
C ALA A 421 17.14 -1.61 6.95
N PRO A 422 17.97 -2.51 7.52
CA PRO A 422 17.54 -3.83 7.91
C PRO A 422 16.53 -3.69 9.05
N THR A 423 15.29 -3.46 8.66
CA THR A 423 14.12 -3.42 9.51
C THR A 423 13.30 -4.62 9.12
N TYR A 424 13.01 -5.47 10.10
CA TYR A 424 12.08 -6.59 9.94
C TYR A 424 10.71 -5.97 9.65
N TYR A 425 10.28 -5.97 8.38
CA TYR A 425 8.93 -5.59 8.00
C TYR A 425 8.39 -6.61 7.03
N ASP A 426 7.40 -7.31 7.54
CA ASP A 426 6.96 -8.57 7.02
C ASP A 426 5.47 -8.59 7.02
N PHE A 427 4.99 -8.18 5.87
CA PHE A 427 3.60 -8.18 5.54
C PHE A 427 3.36 -9.37 4.62
N ILE A 428 2.15 -9.92 4.68
CA ILE A 428 1.67 -10.89 3.69
C ILE A 428 1.40 -10.08 2.40
N GLY A 429 2.47 -9.57 1.79
CA GLY A 429 2.53 -8.59 0.70
C GLY A 429 3.53 -7.42 0.89
N ASN A 430 4.40 -7.10 -0.07
CA ASN A 430 5.74 -6.54 0.21
C ASN A 430 5.88 -5.05 0.57
N LEU A 431 6.66 -4.81 1.65
CA LEU A 431 7.72 -3.78 1.79
C LEU A 431 9.02 -4.29 2.52
N GLY A 432 9.36 -5.60 2.49
CA GLY A 432 10.67 -6.28 2.80
C GLY A 432 11.26 -6.20 4.24
N GLN A 433 12.06 -7.14 4.80
CA GLN A 433 12.42 -8.54 4.47
C GLN A 433 12.11 -9.50 5.66
N ASN A 434 11.63 -10.69 5.26
CA ASN A 434 11.65 -12.02 5.89
C ASN A 434 11.02 -12.30 7.26
N PHE A 435 9.70 -12.49 7.23
CA PHE A 435 8.89 -13.21 8.21
C PHE A 435 7.51 -13.48 7.61
N THR A 436 6.93 -14.60 7.99
CA THR A 436 5.53 -14.92 7.71
C THR A 436 4.95 -15.21 9.08
N PRO A 437 3.79 -14.63 9.46
CA PRO A 437 3.11 -15.01 10.68
C PRO A 437 3.06 -16.53 10.81
N LYS A 438 3.16 -17.02 12.05
CA LYS A 438 3.04 -18.44 12.35
C LYS A 438 1.79 -19.00 11.63
N ASP A 439 1.98 -20.09 10.89
CA ASP A 439 0.96 -20.78 10.08
C ASP A 439 0.49 -20.09 8.77
N ALA A 440 0.98 -18.89 8.42
CA ALA A 440 0.68 -18.25 7.13
C ALA A 440 1.62 -18.69 5.97
N GLY A 441 2.57 -19.60 6.22
CA GLY A 441 3.46 -20.18 5.20
C GLY A 441 2.77 -21.15 4.23
N SER A 442 1.49 -21.46 4.47
CA SER A 442 0.67 -22.30 3.61
C SER A 442 -0.75 -21.76 3.49
N VAL A 443 -1.44 -22.07 2.40
CA VAL A 443 -2.88 -21.83 2.25
C VAL A 443 -3.63 -23.10 2.65
N PRO A 444 -4.48 -23.08 3.70
CA PRO A 444 -5.31 -24.22 4.06
C PRO A 444 -6.29 -24.65 2.97
N PRO A 445 -6.81 -25.89 2.99
CA PRO A 445 -7.85 -26.34 2.07
C PRO A 445 -9.06 -25.39 2.04
N GLY A 446 -9.46 -24.95 0.85
CA GLY A 446 -10.61 -24.06 0.67
C GLY A 446 -10.42 -22.62 1.16
N ALA A 447 -9.23 -22.28 1.67
CA ALA A 447 -8.94 -20.93 2.13
C ALA A 447 -8.47 -20.03 0.98
N GLU A 448 -8.59 -18.73 1.22
CA GLU A 448 -8.03 -17.66 0.41
C GLU A 448 -7.09 -16.81 1.26
N VAL A 449 -5.99 -16.37 0.66
CA VAL A 449 -5.04 -15.42 1.22
C VAL A 449 -4.90 -14.26 0.24
N ILE A 450 -4.92 -13.04 0.74
CA ILE A 450 -4.69 -11.82 -0.04
C ILE A 450 -3.23 -11.43 0.15
N LEU A 451 -2.50 -11.40 -0.96
CA LEU A 451 -1.17 -10.82 -1.03
C LEU A 451 -1.28 -9.39 -1.53
N TRP A 452 -0.39 -8.52 -1.10
CA TRP A 452 -0.36 -7.15 -1.59
C TRP A 452 1.06 -6.69 -1.94
N SER A 453 1.20 -5.55 -2.60
CA SER A 453 2.49 -4.87 -2.78
C SER A 453 2.22 -3.40 -2.97
N LEU A 454 3.07 -2.56 -2.38
CA LEU A 454 3.14 -1.17 -2.73
C LEU A 454 4.20 -1.00 -3.84
N LEU A 455 3.79 -0.44 -4.96
CA LEU A 455 4.62 -0.25 -6.16
C LEU A 455 4.77 1.25 -6.44
N ALA A 456 5.82 1.65 -7.16
CA ALA A 456 5.87 2.99 -7.73
C ALA A 456 4.67 3.19 -8.67
N ALA A 457 4.02 4.35 -8.59
CA ALA A 457 2.91 4.60 -9.50
C ALA A 457 3.42 4.85 -10.92
N PRO A 458 2.75 4.27 -11.94
CA PRO A 458 2.99 4.64 -13.32
C PRO A 458 2.52 6.10 -13.56
N PRO A 459 2.88 6.71 -14.70
CA PRO A 459 2.36 8.03 -15.07
C PRO A 459 0.84 8.16 -14.88
N GLN A 460 0.34 9.36 -14.60
CA GLN A 460 -1.07 9.58 -14.27
C GLN A 460 -2.03 9.18 -15.40
N GLN A 461 -1.58 9.27 -16.66
CA GLN A 461 -2.34 8.84 -17.84
C GLN A 461 -2.43 7.32 -17.98
N THR A 462 -1.62 6.55 -17.26
CA THR A 462 -1.67 5.09 -17.27
C THR A 462 -2.86 4.64 -16.42
N GLY A 463 -3.91 4.18 -17.10
CA GLY A 463 -5.15 3.70 -16.48
C GLY A 463 -5.12 2.24 -16.05
N SER A 464 -4.19 1.43 -16.57
CA SER A 464 -4.10 -0.01 -16.26
C SER A 464 -2.66 -0.51 -16.23
N MET A 465 -2.45 -1.66 -15.59
CA MET A 465 -1.18 -2.37 -15.52
C MET A 465 -1.39 -3.89 -15.51
N ASP A 466 -0.38 -4.64 -15.93
CA ASP A 466 -0.37 -6.09 -15.80
C ASP A 466 0.30 -6.48 -14.50
N VAL A 467 -0.49 -7.04 -13.57
CA VAL A 467 -0.01 -7.55 -12.29
C VAL A 467 0.52 -8.97 -12.50
N GLN A 468 1.62 -9.30 -11.84
CA GLN A 468 2.25 -10.62 -11.91
C GLN A 468 2.63 -11.07 -10.49
N VAL A 469 2.31 -12.32 -10.16
CA VAL A 469 2.73 -12.97 -8.92
C VAL A 469 3.77 -14.02 -9.24
N THR A 470 4.97 -13.92 -8.65
CA THR A 470 6.01 -14.95 -8.80
C THR A 470 5.48 -16.31 -8.33
N GLY A 471 5.71 -17.38 -9.08
CA GLY A 471 5.09 -18.69 -8.81
C GLY A 471 3.94 -19.05 -9.76
N PHE A 472 3.44 -18.07 -10.53
CA PHE A 472 2.36 -18.24 -11.50
C PHE A 472 2.80 -17.79 -12.91
N PRO A 473 2.35 -18.47 -13.98
CA PRO A 473 2.94 -18.30 -15.31
C PRO A 473 2.49 -17.06 -16.10
N GLN A 474 1.34 -16.47 -15.79
CA GLN A 474 0.71 -15.46 -16.65
C GLN A 474 0.33 -14.21 -15.86
N PRO A 475 0.74 -13.00 -16.29
CA PRO A 475 0.24 -11.76 -15.71
C PRO A 475 -1.27 -11.62 -15.92
N GLN A 476 -1.92 -10.80 -15.09
CA GLN A 476 -3.32 -10.44 -15.24
C GLN A 476 -3.45 -8.91 -15.38
N PRO A 477 -4.21 -8.41 -16.38
CA PRO A 477 -4.47 -6.99 -16.52
C PRO A 477 -5.37 -6.50 -15.39
N ALA A 478 -5.09 -5.27 -14.93
CA ALA A 478 -5.85 -4.63 -13.87
C ALA A 478 -6.00 -3.13 -14.14
N GLU A 479 -7.22 -2.63 -14.01
CA GLU A 479 -7.49 -1.19 -14.00
C GLU A 479 -6.97 -0.59 -12.69
N ILE A 480 -6.32 0.57 -12.79
CA ILE A 480 -5.82 1.34 -11.65
C ILE A 480 -6.96 2.24 -11.20
N ALA A 481 -7.62 1.87 -10.11
CA ALA A 481 -8.61 2.72 -9.49
C ALA A 481 -7.97 4.02 -9.00
N THR A 482 -8.65 5.14 -9.27
CA THR A 482 -8.36 6.41 -8.61
C THR A 482 -9.12 6.39 -7.28
N GLY A 483 -8.36 6.40 -6.17
CA GLY A 483 -8.90 6.23 -4.82
C GLY A 483 -9.46 7.49 -4.20
#